data_AF-A0A0F2R349-F1
#
_entry.id   AF-A0A0F2R349-F1
#
_cell.length_a   1.000
_cell.length_b   1.000
_cell.length_c   1.000
_cell.angle_alpha   90.00
_cell.angle_beta   90.00
_cell.angle_gamma   90.00
#
_symmetry.space_group_name_H-M   'P 1'
#
loop_
_entity.id
_entity.type
_entity.pdbx_description
1 polymer ?
#
loop_
_entity_poly.entity_id
_entity_poly.type
_entity_poly.pdbx_seq_one_letter_code
_entity_poly.pdbx_strand_id
1 'polypeptide(L)'
;MAFRENLLQKIHIDRLADQVQHTMKPADPPTRIDREATQALLQMAGYTQQRERDLDLYLRTGTDGPQDIIVLDNEFKHYRTTVDDVALRKSPTIKEMVSIRNAIKILNDKDVVVSSKADTLHQLQRELIDGLDLSYTPDDIEALEKDGREALNAGYADGVIEMIDLFAELLGFAKAPKAFQLPHHKVWGVLRKNEGSDIEMGPLVLFSLIDNRLKMLQQSIGTLNKPTLQHFQKVASNDSKADIEGADVLTALKEMVLVERPQPGSRNRA
;
A
#
# COMPACT_ATOMS: atom_id res chain seq x y z
N MET A 1 19.64 -4.52 -2.74
CA MET A 1 18.96 -3.56 -1.84
C MET A 1 18.97 -4.17 -0.46
N ALA A 2 19.26 -3.38 0.57
CA ALA A 2 19.17 -3.84 1.96
C ALA A 2 17.71 -4.08 2.36
N PHE A 3 17.45 -4.89 3.40
CA PHE A 3 16.09 -5.18 3.87
C PHE A 3 15.23 -3.92 4.07
N ARG A 4 15.78 -2.90 4.75
CA ARG A 4 15.12 -1.61 4.96
C ARG A 4 14.68 -0.95 3.64
N GLU A 5 15.53 -0.95 2.63
CA GLU A 5 15.22 -0.37 1.32
C GLU A 5 14.10 -1.13 0.62
N ASN A 6 14.15 -2.48 0.66
CA ASN A 6 13.08 -3.32 0.10
C ASN A 6 11.75 -3.10 0.84
N LEU A 7 11.77 -2.96 2.16
CA LEU A 7 10.57 -2.71 2.96
C LEU A 7 9.97 -1.32 2.67
N LEU A 8 10.81 -0.28 2.56
CA LEU A 8 10.37 1.05 2.12
C LEU A 8 9.75 0.99 0.72
N GLN A 9 10.37 0.24 -0.19
CA GLN A 9 9.87 0.06 -1.55
C GLN A 9 8.50 -0.63 -1.56
N LYS A 10 8.32 -1.67 -0.73
CA LYS A 10 7.01 -2.33 -0.55
C LYS A 10 5.94 -1.34 -0.10
N ILE A 11 6.21 -0.57 0.96
CA ILE A 11 5.27 0.45 1.48
C ILE A 11 4.93 1.49 0.41
N HIS A 12 5.91 1.87 -0.41
CA HIS A 12 5.70 2.80 -1.52
C HIS A 12 4.76 2.20 -2.60
N ILE A 13 5.01 0.96 -3.02
CA ILE A 13 4.17 0.22 -3.98
C ILE A 13 2.73 0.13 -3.46
N ASP A 14 2.54 -0.27 -2.20
CA ASP A 14 1.22 -0.39 -1.59
C ASP A 14 0.47 0.94 -1.55
N ARG A 15 1.16 2.03 -1.19
CA ARG A 15 0.58 3.38 -1.18
C ARG A 15 0.12 3.82 -2.57
N LEU A 16 0.94 3.60 -3.60
CA LEU A 16 0.56 3.92 -4.97
C LEU A 16 -0.64 3.07 -5.42
N ALA A 17 -0.64 1.77 -5.11
CA ALA A 17 -1.75 0.89 -5.43
C ALA A 17 -3.06 1.33 -4.75
N ASP A 18 -3.02 1.66 -3.46
CA ASP A 18 -4.18 2.16 -2.72
C ASP A 18 -4.73 3.48 -3.30
N GLN A 19 -3.83 4.39 -3.71
CA GLN A 19 -4.20 5.66 -4.35
C GLN A 19 -4.91 5.41 -5.68
N VAL A 20 -4.36 4.54 -6.54
CA VAL A 20 -4.99 4.15 -7.81
C VAL A 20 -6.34 3.49 -7.53
N GLN A 21 -6.40 2.50 -6.63
CA GLN A 21 -7.63 1.79 -6.30
C GLN A 21 -8.74 2.73 -5.78
N HIS A 22 -8.40 3.76 -5.00
CA HIS A 22 -9.36 4.74 -4.53
C HIS A 22 -10.02 5.52 -5.67
N THR A 23 -9.25 5.91 -6.69
CA THR A 23 -9.75 6.65 -7.84
C THR A 23 -10.55 5.78 -8.83
N MET A 24 -10.35 4.46 -8.81
CA MET A 24 -11.08 3.51 -9.66
C MET A 24 -12.48 3.14 -9.13
N LYS A 25 -12.82 3.52 -7.89
CA LYS A 25 -14.13 3.22 -7.32
C LYS A 25 -15.24 3.94 -8.11
N PRO A 26 -16.41 3.31 -8.30
CA PRO A 26 -17.56 3.97 -8.91
C PRO A 26 -17.89 5.25 -8.13
N ALA A 27 -17.90 6.38 -8.84
CA ALA A 27 -18.30 7.67 -8.32
C ALA A 27 -19.26 8.33 -9.32
N ASP A 28 -20.09 9.24 -8.83
CA ASP A 28 -20.96 10.09 -9.65
C ASP A 28 -20.58 11.55 -9.42
N PRO A 29 -19.94 12.24 -10.38
CA PRO A 29 -19.55 11.76 -11.71
C PRO A 29 -18.35 10.78 -11.69
N PRO A 30 -18.08 10.03 -12.78
CA PRO A 30 -16.97 9.09 -12.85
C PRO A 30 -15.62 9.78 -12.63
N THR A 31 -14.89 9.34 -11.60
CA THR A 31 -13.53 9.80 -11.36
C THR A 31 -12.59 9.20 -12.41
N ARG A 32 -11.58 9.98 -12.81
CA ARG A 32 -10.49 9.45 -13.64
C ARG A 32 -9.53 8.68 -12.75
N ILE A 33 -8.98 7.58 -13.28
CA ILE A 33 -7.87 6.86 -12.63
C ILE A 33 -6.71 7.83 -12.34
N ASP A 34 -6.06 7.64 -11.20
CA ASP A 34 -4.87 8.39 -10.83
C ASP A 34 -3.72 8.09 -11.78
N ARG A 35 -3.52 8.98 -12.76
CA ARG A 35 -2.55 8.75 -13.85
C ARG A 35 -1.12 8.76 -13.33
N GLU A 36 -0.79 9.64 -12.41
CA GLU A 36 0.57 9.77 -11.89
C GLU A 36 0.96 8.53 -11.08
N ALA A 37 0.10 8.10 -10.16
CA ALA A 37 0.37 6.90 -9.38
C ALA A 37 0.40 5.63 -10.24
N THR A 38 -0.49 5.53 -11.24
CA THR A 38 -0.50 4.39 -12.18
C THR A 38 0.77 4.36 -13.04
N GLN A 39 1.23 5.52 -13.52
CA GLN A 39 2.47 5.64 -14.28
C GLN A 39 3.68 5.20 -13.48
N ALA A 40 3.78 5.63 -12.22
CA ALA A 40 4.86 5.22 -11.33
C ALA A 40 4.92 3.69 -11.19
N LEU A 41 3.78 3.03 -10.90
CA LEU A 41 3.72 1.56 -10.79
C LEU A 41 4.15 0.86 -12.09
N LEU A 42 3.68 1.34 -13.25
CA LEU A 42 4.01 0.75 -14.54
C LEU A 42 5.49 0.89 -14.88
N GLN A 43 6.09 2.06 -14.61
CA GLN A 43 7.52 2.28 -14.80
C GLN A 43 8.37 1.39 -13.88
N MET A 44 7.98 1.26 -12.61
CA MET A 44 8.64 0.36 -11.66
C MET A 44 8.62 -1.09 -12.15
N ALA A 45 7.53 -1.51 -12.81
CA ALA A 45 7.37 -2.86 -13.36
C ALA A 45 8.02 -3.06 -14.74
N GLY A 46 8.79 -2.07 -15.22
CA GLY A 46 9.53 -2.13 -16.47
C GLY A 46 8.66 -1.93 -17.72
N TYR A 47 7.45 -1.37 -17.60
CA TYR A 47 6.67 -0.99 -18.77
C TYR A 47 7.18 0.31 -19.37
N THR A 48 7.23 0.37 -20.69
CA THR A 48 7.58 1.58 -21.45
C THR A 48 6.32 2.21 -22.02
N GLN A 49 6.19 3.52 -21.85
CA GLN A 49 5.07 4.27 -22.42
C GLN A 49 5.22 4.39 -23.94
N GLN A 50 4.13 4.15 -24.66
CA GLN A 50 3.98 4.45 -26.09
C GLN A 50 2.61 5.09 -26.30
N ARG A 51 2.58 6.17 -27.08
CA ARG A 51 1.32 6.76 -27.52
C ARG A 51 0.96 6.21 -28.88
N GLU A 52 -0.25 5.67 -29.00
CA GLU A 52 -0.78 5.14 -30.25
C GLU A 52 -2.17 5.74 -30.48
N ARG A 53 -2.34 6.50 -31.57
CA ARG A 53 -3.57 7.28 -31.82
C ARG A 53 -3.89 8.20 -30.63
N ASP A 54 -5.06 8.04 -30.01
CA ASP A 54 -5.51 8.71 -28.79
C ASP A 54 -5.30 7.87 -27.51
N LEU A 55 -4.64 6.72 -27.60
CA LEU A 55 -4.38 5.80 -26.49
C LEU A 55 -3.00 6.03 -25.88
N ASP A 56 -2.94 5.99 -24.55
CA ASP A 56 -1.70 5.86 -23.79
C ASP A 56 -1.48 4.40 -23.42
N LEU A 57 -0.53 3.76 -24.09
CA LEU A 57 -0.20 2.35 -23.92
C LEU A 57 1.08 2.20 -23.11
N TYR A 58 1.15 1.13 -22.33
CA TYR A 58 2.32 0.72 -21.57
C TYR A 58 2.67 -0.69 -21.99
N LEU A 59 3.89 -0.86 -22.51
CA LEU A 59 4.32 -2.09 -23.13
C LEU A 59 5.45 -2.71 -22.33
N ARG A 60 5.39 -4.02 -22.18
CA ARG A 60 6.52 -4.82 -21.74
C ARG A 60 6.79 -5.91 -22.75
N THR A 61 8.03 -5.97 -23.23
CA THR A 61 8.42 -6.88 -24.31
C THR A 61 8.36 -8.31 -23.81
N GLY A 62 7.53 -9.14 -24.45
CA GLY A 62 7.59 -10.59 -24.29
C GLY A 62 8.85 -11.13 -24.98
N THR A 63 9.49 -12.13 -24.40
CA THR A 63 10.77 -12.67 -24.89
C THR A 63 10.67 -13.45 -26.20
N ASP A 64 9.48 -13.87 -26.63
CA ASP A 64 9.20 -14.45 -27.97
C ASP A 64 7.68 -14.68 -28.12
N GLY A 65 6.88 -13.62 -28.30
CA GLY A 65 5.41 -13.76 -28.37
C GLY A 65 4.62 -12.44 -28.30
N PRO A 66 3.27 -12.52 -28.21
CA PRO A 66 2.41 -11.35 -28.02
C PRO A 66 2.85 -10.52 -26.80
N GLN A 67 2.82 -9.19 -26.95
CA GLN A 67 3.32 -8.26 -25.95
C GLN A 67 2.30 -8.09 -24.81
N ASP A 68 2.79 -7.84 -23.60
CA ASP A 68 1.94 -7.38 -22.50
C ASP A 68 1.71 -5.88 -22.67
N ILE A 69 0.46 -5.48 -22.90
CA ILE A 69 0.05 -4.11 -23.18
C ILE A 69 -1.00 -3.69 -22.15
N ILE A 70 -0.73 -2.63 -21.39
CA ILE A 70 -1.69 -2.02 -20.47
C ILE A 70 -2.16 -0.69 -21.05
N VAL A 71 -3.47 -0.48 -21.10
CA VAL A 71 -4.06 0.79 -21.53
C VAL A 71 -4.31 1.68 -20.32
N LEU A 72 -3.75 2.90 -20.31
CA LEU A 72 -3.96 3.87 -19.24
C LEU A 72 -5.27 4.64 -19.44
N ASP A 73 -6.38 3.94 -19.19
CA ASP A 73 -7.74 4.47 -19.14
C ASP A 73 -8.47 4.00 -17.87
N ASN A 74 -9.77 4.34 -17.74
CA ASN A 74 -10.56 3.95 -16.57
C ASN A 74 -10.93 2.45 -16.51
N GLU A 75 -10.77 1.70 -17.61
CA GLU A 75 -10.94 0.25 -17.60
C GLU A 75 -9.66 -0.46 -17.17
N PHE A 76 -8.50 0.21 -17.31
CA PHE A 76 -7.17 -0.25 -16.93
C PHE A 76 -6.95 -1.71 -17.36
N LYS A 77 -7.19 -1.98 -18.65
CA LYS A 77 -7.13 -3.33 -19.21
C LYS A 77 -5.70 -3.73 -19.52
N HIS A 78 -5.37 -4.97 -19.18
CA HIS A 78 -4.16 -5.67 -19.60
C HIS A 78 -4.50 -6.60 -20.77
N TYR A 79 -3.82 -6.38 -21.89
CA TYR A 79 -3.92 -7.17 -23.10
C TYR A 79 -2.66 -7.99 -23.34
N ARG A 80 -2.81 -9.15 -23.96
CA ARG A 80 -1.72 -9.94 -24.52
C ARG A 80 -1.92 -10.10 -26.03
N THR A 81 -1.47 -9.11 -26.80
CA THR A 81 -1.67 -9.02 -28.26
C THR A 81 -0.68 -8.02 -28.87
N THR A 82 -0.96 -7.47 -30.06
CA THR A 82 -0.17 -6.41 -30.69
C THR A 82 -0.78 -5.03 -30.45
N VAL A 83 0.06 -3.98 -30.56
CA VAL A 83 -0.40 -2.58 -30.48
C VAL A 83 -1.52 -2.29 -31.47
N ASP A 84 -1.40 -2.77 -32.71
CA ASP A 84 -2.41 -2.57 -33.75
C ASP A 84 -3.75 -3.22 -33.39
N ASP A 85 -3.75 -4.41 -32.76
CA ASP A 85 -4.98 -5.08 -32.36
C ASP A 85 -5.64 -4.36 -31.18
N VAL A 86 -4.86 -3.79 -30.25
CA VAL A 86 -5.40 -2.91 -29.18
C VAL A 86 -5.97 -1.63 -29.76
N ALA A 87 -5.23 -0.96 -30.66
CA ALA A 87 -5.66 0.28 -31.30
C ALA A 87 -6.93 0.09 -32.13
N LEU A 88 -7.04 -1.03 -32.86
CA LEU A 88 -8.26 -1.42 -33.57
C LEU A 88 -9.45 -1.57 -32.62
N ARG A 89 -9.27 -2.18 -31.44
CA ARG A 89 -10.39 -2.45 -30.51
C ARG A 89 -10.82 -1.21 -29.73
N LYS A 90 -9.88 -0.33 -29.35
CA LYS A 90 -10.14 0.81 -28.45
C LYS A 90 -10.31 2.13 -29.18
N SER A 91 -9.70 2.29 -30.35
CA SER A 91 -9.79 3.50 -31.16
C SER A 91 -9.82 3.18 -32.67
N PRO A 92 -10.86 2.47 -33.15
CA PRO A 92 -10.96 2.13 -34.57
C PRO A 92 -11.23 3.36 -35.43
N THR A 93 -10.62 3.40 -36.60
CA THR A 93 -10.98 4.33 -37.67
C THR A 93 -12.30 3.93 -38.32
N ILE A 94 -13.00 4.88 -38.97
CA ILE A 94 -14.27 4.62 -39.66
C ILE A 94 -14.13 3.46 -40.67
N LYS A 95 -13.02 3.41 -41.42
CA LYS A 95 -12.77 2.34 -42.40
C LYS A 95 -12.60 0.96 -41.74
N GLU A 96 -11.98 0.93 -40.56
CA GLU A 96 -11.82 -0.30 -39.78
C GLU A 96 -13.17 -0.78 -39.21
N MET A 97 -14.07 0.13 -38.80
CA MET A 97 -15.38 -0.22 -38.24
C MET A 97 -16.34 -0.87 -39.25
N VAL A 98 -16.23 -0.54 -40.55
CA VAL A 98 -17.14 -1.04 -41.60
C VAL A 98 -16.86 -2.50 -41.97
N SER A 99 -15.68 -3.03 -41.65
CA SER A 99 -15.36 -4.44 -41.81
C SER A 99 -16.10 -5.28 -40.76
N ILE A 100 -17.01 -6.16 -41.19
CA ILE A 100 -17.79 -7.05 -40.29
C ILE A 100 -16.85 -7.84 -39.35
N ARG A 101 -15.71 -8.34 -39.88
CA ARG A 101 -14.72 -9.07 -39.09
C ARG A 101 -14.13 -8.20 -37.97
N ASN A 102 -13.82 -6.93 -38.27
CA ASN A 102 -13.26 -6.01 -37.30
C ASN A 102 -14.32 -5.56 -36.29
N ALA A 103 -15.56 -5.33 -36.72
CA ALA A 103 -16.67 -5.03 -35.83
C ALA A 103 -16.85 -6.11 -34.75
N ILE A 104 -16.73 -7.40 -35.12
CA ILE A 104 -16.77 -8.51 -34.17
C ILE A 104 -15.62 -8.42 -33.14
N LYS A 105 -14.40 -8.11 -33.58
CA LYS A 105 -13.23 -7.93 -32.69
C LYS A 105 -13.38 -6.73 -31.75
N ILE A 106 -13.90 -5.62 -32.24
CA ILE A 106 -14.13 -4.40 -31.45
C ILE A 106 -15.16 -4.66 -30.35
N LEU A 107 -16.21 -5.43 -30.67
CA LEU A 107 -17.29 -5.75 -29.73
C LEU A 107 -16.92 -6.84 -28.71
N ASN A 108 -15.91 -7.66 -29.00
CA ASN A 108 -15.50 -8.77 -28.13
C ASN A 108 -13.98 -8.85 -28.03
N ASP A 109 -13.45 -8.47 -26.87
CA ASP A 109 -12.01 -8.45 -26.55
C ASP A 109 -11.59 -9.57 -25.58
N LYS A 110 -12.48 -10.53 -25.27
CA LYS A 110 -12.22 -11.63 -24.33
C LYS A 110 -11.10 -12.57 -24.77
N ASP A 111 -10.77 -12.59 -26.07
CA ASP A 111 -9.70 -13.39 -26.63
C ASP A 111 -8.31 -12.81 -26.35
N VAL A 112 -8.22 -11.52 -26.02
CA VAL A 112 -6.95 -10.80 -25.85
C VAL A 112 -6.79 -10.11 -24.50
N VAL A 113 -7.88 -9.84 -23.77
CA VAL A 113 -7.85 -9.26 -22.43
C VAL A 113 -7.47 -10.34 -21.41
N VAL A 114 -6.42 -10.07 -20.64
CA VAL A 114 -5.92 -10.92 -19.56
C VAL A 114 -6.58 -10.55 -18.22
N SER A 115 -6.64 -9.26 -17.91
CA SER A 115 -7.23 -8.73 -16.69
C SER A 115 -7.73 -7.31 -16.91
N SER A 116 -8.53 -6.79 -15.98
CA SER A 116 -9.01 -5.41 -16.03
C SER A 116 -9.17 -4.81 -14.65
N LYS A 117 -9.21 -3.48 -14.59
CA LYS A 117 -9.50 -2.70 -13.37
C LYS A 117 -8.62 -3.13 -12.19
N ALA A 118 -9.24 -3.41 -11.04
CA ALA A 118 -8.58 -3.80 -9.81
C ALA A 118 -7.76 -5.09 -9.97
N ASP A 119 -8.15 -6.01 -10.85
CA ASP A 119 -7.40 -7.24 -11.08
C ASP A 119 -6.04 -6.95 -11.72
N THR A 120 -6.00 -6.06 -12.72
CA THR A 120 -4.74 -5.61 -13.34
C THR A 120 -3.85 -4.88 -12.34
N LEU A 121 -4.44 -4.01 -11.51
CA LEU A 121 -3.71 -3.30 -10.46
C LEU A 121 -3.12 -4.26 -9.42
N HIS A 122 -3.92 -5.19 -8.91
CA HIS A 122 -3.44 -6.17 -7.92
C HIS A 122 -2.39 -7.10 -8.52
N GLN A 123 -2.50 -7.47 -9.80
CA GLN A 123 -1.48 -8.25 -10.49
C GLN A 123 -0.16 -7.48 -10.58
N LEU A 124 -0.20 -6.21 -10.97
CA LEU A 124 0.96 -5.33 -11.06
C LEU A 124 1.63 -5.12 -9.69
N GLN A 125 0.83 -4.84 -8.66
CA GLN A 125 1.29 -4.69 -7.28
C GLN A 125 1.99 -5.97 -6.79
N ARG A 126 1.37 -7.13 -7.00
CA ARG A 126 1.91 -8.42 -6.56
C ARG A 126 3.23 -8.74 -7.26
N GLU A 127 3.29 -8.52 -8.58
CA GLU A 127 4.53 -8.72 -9.35
C GLU A 127 5.69 -7.87 -8.82
N LEU A 128 5.43 -6.60 -8.50
CA LEU A 128 6.43 -5.70 -7.93
C LEU A 128 6.91 -6.16 -6.55
N ILE A 129 5.98 -6.57 -5.68
CA ILE A 129 6.30 -7.00 -4.30
C ILE A 129 7.02 -8.35 -4.31
N ASP A 130 6.61 -9.30 -5.16
CA ASP A 130 7.24 -10.61 -5.30
C ASP A 130 8.70 -10.50 -5.80
N GLY A 131 9.06 -9.38 -6.44
CA GLY A 131 10.43 -9.06 -6.84
C GLY A 131 11.32 -8.52 -5.71
N LEU A 132 10.77 -8.23 -4.53
CA LEU A 132 11.52 -7.68 -3.39
C LEU A 132 11.99 -8.79 -2.46
N ASP A 133 13.23 -8.68 -1.99
CA ASP A 133 13.72 -9.51 -0.89
C ASP A 133 13.31 -8.88 0.46
N LEU A 134 12.20 -9.38 0.99
CA LEU A 134 11.65 -8.96 2.29
C LEU A 134 12.07 -9.89 3.44
N SER A 135 13.02 -10.79 3.20
CA SER A 135 13.59 -11.60 4.27
C SER A 135 14.44 -10.72 5.21
N TYR A 136 14.40 -11.02 6.50
CA TYR A 136 15.16 -10.29 7.51
C TYR A 136 15.73 -11.20 8.60
N THR A 137 16.78 -10.73 9.22
CA THR A 137 17.44 -11.29 10.40
C THR A 137 17.07 -10.48 11.66
N PRO A 138 17.33 -11.00 12.87
CA PRO A 138 17.18 -10.19 14.09
C PRO A 138 18.01 -8.90 14.05
N ASP A 139 19.24 -8.95 13.52
CA ASP A 139 20.13 -7.79 13.41
C ASP A 139 19.53 -6.68 12.54
N ASP A 140 18.77 -7.05 11.49
CA ASP A 140 18.06 -6.07 10.66
C ASP A 140 16.99 -5.31 11.47
N ILE A 141 16.27 -6.00 12.37
CA ILE A 141 15.25 -5.37 13.23
C ILE A 141 15.90 -4.53 14.34
N GLU A 142 17.03 -4.99 14.89
CA GLU A 142 17.82 -4.21 15.84
C GLU A 142 18.35 -2.92 15.20
N ALA A 143 18.75 -2.96 13.93
CA ALA A 143 19.14 -1.77 13.18
C ALA A 143 17.98 -0.78 13.03
N LEU A 144 16.76 -1.25 12.73
CA LEU A 144 15.56 -0.39 12.69
C LEU A 144 15.26 0.27 14.03
N GLU A 145 15.36 -0.48 15.14
CA GLU A 145 15.22 0.08 16.49
C GLU A 145 16.23 1.20 16.73
N LYS A 146 17.51 0.92 16.43
CA LYS A 146 18.60 1.85 16.64
C LYS A 146 18.41 3.14 15.84
N ASP A 147 18.12 3.03 14.55
CA ASP A 147 17.87 4.16 13.65
C ASP A 147 16.69 5.01 14.15
N GLY A 148 15.61 4.37 14.62
CA GLY A 148 14.47 5.07 15.20
C GLY A 148 14.80 5.82 16.48
N ARG A 149 15.65 5.25 17.35
CA ARG A 149 16.06 5.88 18.60
C ARG A 149 16.96 7.08 18.32
N GLU A 150 17.87 6.95 17.35
CA GLU A 150 18.70 8.06 16.89
C GLU A 150 17.86 9.19 16.30
N ALA A 151 16.88 8.89 15.43
CA ALA A 151 15.96 9.88 14.88
C ALA A 151 15.14 10.60 15.97
N LEU A 152 14.62 9.85 16.95
CA LEU A 152 13.85 10.41 18.07
C LEU A 152 14.71 11.34 18.93
N ASN A 153 15.92 10.90 19.29
CA ASN A 153 16.87 11.69 20.09
C ASN A 153 17.33 12.96 19.35
N ALA A 154 17.46 12.89 18.02
CA ALA A 154 17.83 14.02 17.18
C ALA A 154 16.68 15.00 16.92
N GLY A 155 15.44 14.68 17.32
CA GLY A 155 14.27 15.50 17.00
C GLY A 155 13.86 15.44 15.53
N TYR A 156 14.30 14.42 14.79
CA TYR A 156 14.03 14.29 13.37
C TYR A 156 12.70 13.57 13.13
N ALA A 157 11.62 14.35 13.09
CA ALA A 157 10.25 13.83 13.00
C ALA A 157 10.02 12.91 11.80
N ASP A 158 10.52 13.26 10.62
CA ASP A 158 10.33 12.42 9.42
C ASP A 158 11.04 11.06 9.57
N GLY A 159 12.23 11.04 10.20
CA GLY A 159 12.93 9.79 10.51
C GLY A 159 12.16 8.91 11.50
N VAL A 160 11.55 9.51 12.53
CA VAL A 160 10.68 8.77 13.46
C VAL A 160 9.48 8.19 12.73
N ILE A 161 8.79 8.99 11.92
CA ILE A 161 7.63 8.54 11.15
C ILE A 161 8.01 7.40 10.20
N GLU A 162 9.14 7.49 9.51
CA GLU A 162 9.63 6.43 8.63
C GLU A 162 9.85 5.12 9.40
N MET A 163 10.51 5.18 10.57
CA MET A 163 10.76 3.98 11.36
C MET A 163 9.47 3.37 11.91
N ILE A 164 8.50 4.19 12.32
CA ILE A 164 7.19 3.69 12.72
C ILE A 164 6.42 3.10 11.54
N ASP A 165 6.47 3.70 10.34
CA ASP A 165 5.86 3.13 9.13
C ASP A 165 6.49 1.76 8.79
N LEU A 166 7.80 1.57 8.99
CA LEU A 166 8.47 0.26 8.80
C LEU A 166 8.04 -0.78 9.83
N PHE A 167 8.02 -0.44 11.13
CA PHE A 167 7.52 -1.35 12.16
C PHE A 167 6.03 -1.66 11.96
N ALA A 168 5.25 -0.66 11.56
CA ALA A 168 3.84 -0.82 11.30
C ALA A 168 3.59 -1.82 10.16
N GLU A 169 4.38 -1.76 9.09
CA GLU A 169 4.31 -2.73 8.00
C GLU A 169 4.60 -4.16 8.50
N LEU A 170 5.64 -4.34 9.31
CA LEU A 170 6.02 -5.66 9.84
C LEU A 170 5.00 -6.26 10.80
N LEU A 171 4.30 -5.42 11.57
CA LEU A 171 3.30 -5.82 12.57
C LEU A 171 1.87 -5.77 12.05
N GLY A 172 1.65 -5.41 10.78
CA GLY A 172 0.32 -5.19 10.22
C GLY A 172 -0.47 -4.07 10.89
N PHE A 173 0.21 -3.07 11.46
CA PHE A 173 -0.45 -1.89 12.01
C PHE A 173 -0.91 -0.96 10.88
N ALA A 174 -2.15 -0.52 10.96
CA ALA A 174 -2.70 0.44 10.02
C ALA A 174 -2.65 1.86 10.60
N LYS A 175 -2.63 2.86 9.71
CA LYS A 175 -2.82 4.26 10.09
C LYS A 175 -4.23 4.45 10.63
N ALA A 176 -4.34 5.28 11.67
CA ALA A 176 -5.61 5.54 12.34
C ALA A 176 -6.71 6.05 11.37
N PRO A 177 -7.89 5.41 11.38
CA PRO A 177 -9.05 5.94 10.66
C PRO A 177 -9.53 7.23 11.35
N LYS A 178 -10.43 7.96 10.69
CA LYS A 178 -10.90 9.29 11.12
C LYS A 178 -11.31 9.37 12.60
N ALA A 179 -11.89 8.29 13.15
CA ALA A 179 -12.31 8.23 14.55
C ALA A 179 -11.16 8.31 15.58
N PHE A 180 -9.95 7.92 15.20
CA PHE A 180 -8.75 7.93 16.04
C PHE A 180 -7.73 9.01 15.63
N GLN A 181 -8.05 9.82 14.63
CA GLN A 181 -7.17 10.92 14.20
C GLN A 181 -7.21 12.06 15.20
N LEU A 182 -6.02 12.50 15.63
CA LEU A 182 -5.84 13.63 16.53
C LEU A 182 -5.03 14.73 15.84
N PRO A 183 -5.35 16.01 16.05
CA PRO A 183 -4.59 17.11 15.48
C PRO A 183 -3.10 17.00 15.83
N HIS A 184 -2.23 17.18 14.84
CA HIS A 184 -0.77 17.14 14.98
C HIS A 184 -0.19 15.81 15.53
N HIS A 185 -0.96 14.73 15.46
CA HIS A 185 -0.50 13.40 15.82
C HIS A 185 -0.54 12.47 14.62
N LYS A 186 0.38 11.52 14.59
CA LYS A 186 0.32 10.34 13.74
C LYS A 186 0.06 9.13 14.64
N VAL A 187 -0.87 8.27 14.24
CA VAL A 187 -1.31 7.14 15.05
C VAL A 187 -1.38 5.89 14.19
N TRP A 188 -0.80 4.79 14.70
CA TRP A 188 -0.75 3.48 14.07
C TRP A 188 -1.17 2.41 15.06
N GLY A 189 -1.76 1.32 14.58
CA GLY A 189 -2.16 0.21 15.44
C GLY A 189 -2.95 -0.85 14.70
N VAL A 190 -3.15 -1.98 15.35
CA VAL A 190 -3.98 -3.06 14.81
C VAL A 190 -5.44 -2.63 14.81
N LEU A 191 -6.08 -2.65 13.64
CA LEU A 191 -7.50 -2.35 13.51
C LEU A 191 -8.34 -3.63 13.52
N ARG A 192 -9.34 -3.69 14.38
CA ARG A 192 -10.38 -4.72 14.36
C ARG A 192 -11.74 -4.06 14.17
N LYS A 193 -12.49 -4.53 13.17
CA LYS A 193 -13.89 -4.13 12.98
C LYS A 193 -14.76 -5.09 13.77
N ASN A 194 -15.50 -4.55 14.73
CA ASN A 194 -16.50 -5.30 15.49
C ASN A 194 -17.85 -5.24 14.77
N GLU A 195 -18.88 -5.88 15.33
CA GLU A 195 -20.24 -5.82 14.79
C GLU A 195 -20.74 -4.36 14.73
N GLY A 196 -21.31 -3.99 13.59
CA GLY A 196 -21.83 -2.63 13.35
C GLY A 196 -20.75 -1.62 12.97
N SER A 197 -20.82 -0.42 13.56
CA SER A 197 -19.90 0.69 13.29
C SER A 197 -18.75 0.80 14.29
N ASP A 198 -18.64 -0.15 15.24
CA ASP A 198 -17.58 -0.13 16.25
C ASP A 198 -16.25 -0.62 15.67
N ILE A 199 -15.22 0.20 15.90
CA ILE A 199 -13.84 -0.10 15.51
C ILE A 199 -13.01 -0.11 16.78
N GLU A 200 -12.24 -1.17 16.95
CA GLU A 200 -11.18 -1.24 17.95
C GLU A 200 -9.83 -1.02 17.30
N MET A 201 -8.98 -0.29 18.01
CA MET A 201 -7.59 -0.08 17.63
C MET A 201 -6.69 -0.40 18.81
N GLY A 202 -5.82 -1.40 18.65
CA GLY A 202 -4.78 -1.68 19.63
C GLY A 202 -4.10 -3.05 19.49
N PRO A 203 -2.84 -3.20 19.98
CA PRO A 203 -1.99 -2.15 20.53
C PRO A 203 -1.71 -1.03 19.52
N LEU A 204 -1.48 0.19 20.01
CA LEU A 204 -1.30 1.37 19.16
C LEU A 204 -0.13 2.23 19.60
N VAL A 205 0.46 2.92 18.62
CA VAL A 205 1.53 3.88 18.77
C VAL A 205 1.03 5.24 18.32
N LEU A 206 1.33 6.28 19.09
CA LEU A 206 1.06 7.67 18.75
C LEU A 206 2.35 8.47 18.80
N PHE A 207 2.56 9.29 17.77
CA PHE A 207 3.66 10.22 17.68
C PHE A 207 3.13 11.63 17.54
N SER A 208 3.54 12.52 18.43
CA SER A 208 3.19 13.93 18.39
C SER A 208 4.25 14.72 17.62
N LEU A 209 3.79 15.48 16.62
CA LEU A 209 4.63 16.33 15.78
C LEU A 209 5.02 17.64 16.49
N ILE A 210 4.35 18.00 17.59
CA ILE A 210 4.59 19.26 18.29
C ILE A 210 5.72 19.13 19.30
N ASP A 211 5.69 18.08 20.11
CA ASP A 211 6.63 17.86 21.23
C ASP A 211 7.61 16.71 20.98
N ASN A 212 7.59 16.12 19.78
CA ASN A 212 8.45 15.00 19.38
C ASN A 212 8.39 13.83 20.38
N ARG A 213 7.18 13.51 20.87
CA ARG A 213 6.96 12.42 21.82
C ARG A 213 6.33 11.22 21.14
N LEU A 214 6.95 10.08 21.37
CA LEU A 214 6.45 8.77 20.99
C LEU A 214 5.82 8.10 22.21
N LYS A 215 4.62 7.55 22.05
CA LYS A 215 3.93 6.82 23.12
C LYS A 215 3.23 5.60 22.55
N MET A 216 3.04 4.59 23.40
CA MET A 216 2.32 3.37 23.05
C MET A 216 1.28 3.04 24.12
N LEU A 217 0.10 2.66 23.64
CA LEU A 217 -0.94 2.04 24.45
C LEU A 217 -1.03 0.57 24.04
N GLN A 218 -0.80 -0.33 24.99
CA GLN A 218 -0.84 -1.77 24.77
C GLN A 218 -2.29 -2.27 24.71
N GLN A 219 -3.21 -1.58 25.39
CA GLN A 219 -4.62 -1.92 25.40
C GLN A 219 -5.35 -1.47 24.13
N SER A 220 -6.38 -2.22 23.74
CA SER A 220 -7.25 -1.85 22.63
C SER A 220 -8.27 -0.79 23.02
N ILE A 221 -8.50 0.15 22.10
CA ILE A 221 -9.37 1.31 22.28
C ILE A 221 -10.51 1.17 21.30
N GLY A 222 -11.73 1.03 21.82
CA GLY A 222 -12.95 0.93 21.01
C GLY A 222 -13.62 2.28 20.83
N THR A 223 -14.14 2.55 19.63
CA THR A 223 -14.85 3.80 19.32
C THR A 223 -16.10 4.02 20.16
N LEU A 224 -16.77 2.94 20.60
CA LEU A 224 -17.95 3.02 21.47
C LEU A 224 -17.60 2.97 22.97
N ASN A 225 -16.36 2.63 23.33
CA ASN A 225 -15.92 2.57 24.71
C ASN A 225 -15.41 3.96 25.17
N LYS A 226 -16.33 4.78 25.68
CA LYS A 226 -16.03 6.15 26.12
C LYS A 226 -14.85 6.24 27.11
N PRO A 227 -14.75 5.40 28.16
CA PRO A 227 -13.60 5.42 29.06
C PRO A 227 -12.25 5.27 28.36
N THR A 228 -12.09 4.27 27.48
CA THR A 228 -10.80 4.03 26.81
C THR A 228 -10.50 5.11 25.77
N LEU A 229 -11.53 5.62 25.08
CA LEU A 229 -11.37 6.75 24.16
C LEU A 229 -10.96 8.05 24.89
N GLN A 230 -11.52 8.31 26.06
CA GLN A 230 -11.13 9.46 26.88
C GLN A 230 -9.71 9.31 27.42
N HIS A 231 -9.32 8.10 27.82
CA HIS A 231 -7.95 7.84 28.23
C HIS A 231 -6.96 8.06 27.08
N PHE A 232 -7.26 7.55 25.88
CA PHE A 232 -6.49 7.81 24.66
C PHE A 232 -6.27 9.32 24.42
N GLN A 233 -7.35 10.11 24.47
CA GLN A 233 -7.27 11.56 24.29
C GLN A 233 -6.40 12.23 25.36
N LYS A 234 -6.52 11.81 26.63
CA LYS A 234 -5.69 12.32 27.74
C LYS A 234 -4.22 11.96 27.59
N VAL A 235 -3.92 10.76 27.09
CA VAL A 235 -2.54 10.35 26.82
C VAL A 235 -1.94 11.20 25.70
N ALA A 236 -2.71 11.45 24.64
CA ALA A 236 -2.28 12.31 23.55
C ALA A 236 -2.10 13.79 23.99
N SER A 237 -2.94 14.30 24.88
CA SER A 237 -2.80 15.67 25.43
C SER A 237 -1.74 15.81 26.51
N ASN A 238 -1.02 14.74 26.86
CA ASN A 238 -0.08 14.67 27.99
C ASN A 238 -0.75 14.82 29.40
N ASP A 239 -2.07 14.69 29.50
CA ASP A 239 -2.82 14.70 30.77
C ASP A 239 -2.83 13.34 31.48
N SER A 240 -2.33 12.29 30.81
CA SER A 240 -2.17 10.95 31.37
C SER A 240 -0.92 10.28 30.80
N LYS A 241 -0.33 9.35 31.56
CA LYS A 241 0.82 8.55 31.12
C LYS A 241 0.35 7.45 30.18
N ALA A 242 1.15 7.18 29.15
CA ALA A 242 0.99 5.97 28.34
C ALA A 242 1.57 4.73 29.05
N ASP A 243 1.33 3.55 28.48
CA ASP A 243 1.92 2.30 28.96
C ASP A 243 3.44 2.29 28.73
N ILE A 244 3.88 2.84 27.59
CA ILE A 244 5.29 3.00 27.20
C ILE A 244 5.48 4.36 26.53
N GLU A 245 6.60 5.04 26.81
CA GLU A 245 6.92 6.37 26.27
C GLU A 245 8.36 6.46 25.78
N GLY A 246 8.61 7.36 24.83
CA GLY A 246 9.95 7.67 24.32
C GLY A 246 10.57 6.52 23.53
N ALA A 247 11.88 6.34 23.69
CA ALA A 247 12.67 5.35 22.98
C ALA A 247 12.24 3.90 23.27
N ASP A 248 11.67 3.65 24.45
CA ASP A 248 11.25 2.31 24.87
C ASP A 248 10.09 1.78 24.00
N VAL A 249 9.34 2.67 23.33
CA VAL A 249 8.32 2.27 22.34
C VAL A 249 8.96 1.53 21.17
N LEU A 250 10.14 1.97 20.71
CA LEU A 250 10.84 1.30 19.60
C LEU A 250 11.38 -0.07 20.02
N THR A 251 11.87 -0.18 21.26
CA THR A 251 12.27 -1.47 21.84
C THR A 251 11.08 -2.42 21.90
N ALA A 252 9.91 -1.95 22.34
CA ALA A 252 8.69 -2.75 22.36
C ALA A 252 8.25 -3.20 20.96
N LEU A 253 8.32 -2.32 19.94
CA LEU A 253 8.00 -2.67 18.56
C LEU A 253 8.94 -3.74 17.99
N LYS A 254 10.25 -3.62 18.23
CA LYS A 254 11.22 -4.67 17.89
C LYS A 254 10.85 -6.00 18.52
N GLU A 255 10.60 -6.01 19.83
CA GLU A 255 10.25 -7.23 20.55
C GLU A 255 8.99 -7.88 19.98
N MET A 256 7.97 -7.09 19.64
CA MET A 256 6.77 -7.60 18.98
C MET A 256 7.09 -8.28 17.64
N VAL A 257 7.92 -7.67 16.79
CA VAL A 257 8.31 -8.26 15.50
C VAL A 257 9.05 -9.59 15.70
N LEU A 258 9.97 -9.64 16.65
CA LEU A 258 10.76 -10.84 16.92
C LEU A 258 9.93 -11.98 17.54
N VAL A 259 8.85 -11.65 18.27
CA VAL A 259 7.90 -12.63 18.83
C VAL A 259 6.91 -13.15 17.78
N GLU A 260 6.40 -12.29 16.90
CA GLU A 260 5.45 -12.68 15.86
C GLU A 260 6.09 -13.56 14.77
N ARG A 261 7.42 -13.58 14.67
CA ARG A 261 8.13 -14.48 13.77
C ARG A 261 7.96 -15.94 14.24
N PRO A 262 7.34 -16.83 13.45
CA PRO A 262 7.48 -18.26 13.71
C PRO A 262 8.96 -18.61 13.59
N GLN A 263 9.56 -19.14 14.66
CA GLN A 263 10.92 -19.66 14.61
C GLN A 263 11.02 -20.62 13.42
N PRO A 264 12.05 -20.52 12.56
CA PRO A 264 12.29 -21.52 11.52
C PRO A 264 12.67 -22.84 12.20
N GLY A 265 11.67 -23.63 12.57
CA GLY A 265 11.84 -24.86 13.35
C GLY A 265 10.56 -25.50 13.89
N SER A 266 9.44 -24.77 14.02
CA SER A 266 8.18 -25.34 14.53
C SER A 266 7.10 -25.42 13.45
N ARG A 267 7.30 -26.26 12.43
CA ARG A 267 6.17 -26.81 11.66
C ARG A 267 5.83 -28.20 12.20
N ASN A 268 4.79 -28.22 13.02
CA ASN A 268 3.87 -29.31 13.39
C ASN A 268 4.35 -30.77 13.23
N ARG A 269 4.56 -31.41 14.39
CA ARG A 269 3.96 -32.73 14.63
C ARG A 269 2.53 -32.51 15.14
N ALA A 270 1.55 -32.72 14.27
CA ALA A 270 0.21 -33.25 14.56
C ALA A 270 -0.53 -33.36 13.23
#